data_AF-A0A832Z7B2-F1
#
_entry.id   AF-A0A832Z7B2-F1
#
_cell.length_a   1.000
_cell.length_b   1.000
_cell.length_c   1.000
_cell.angle_alpha   90.00
_cell.angle_beta   90.00
_cell.angle_gamma   90.00
#
_symmetry.space_group_name_H-M   'P 1'
#
loop_
_entity.id
_entity.type
_entity.pdbx_description
1 polymer ?
#
loop_
_entity_poly.entity_id
_entity_poly.type
_entity_poly.pdbx_seq_one_letter_code
_entity_poly.pdbx_strand_id
1 'polypeptide(L)'
;MAEAEEIVEEARSEEAESAESKEEEVEVEIDVNATLLEIMVERTKILDGLLEGRIEVSEAHKKLEEVGATVAEMLSPRRRRRR
;
A
#
# COMPACT_ATOMS: atom_id res chain seq x y z
N MET A 1 -22.49 -13.10 45.57
CA MET A 1 -22.63 -14.04 44.44
C MET A 1 -23.19 -13.34 43.21
N ALA A 2 -24.19 -12.44 43.35
CA ALA A 2 -24.77 -11.72 42.20
C ALA A 2 -23.85 -10.66 41.55
N GLU A 3 -23.01 -9.97 42.33
CA GLU A 3 -22.15 -8.88 41.80
C GLU A 3 -21.03 -9.37 40.87
N ALA A 4 -20.64 -10.65 40.95
CA ALA A 4 -19.56 -11.20 40.14
C ALA A 4 -20.01 -11.64 38.75
N GLU A 5 -21.31 -11.87 38.55
CA GLU A 5 -21.88 -12.30 37.26
C GLU A 5 -22.15 -11.08 36.36
N GLU A 6 -22.53 -9.94 36.93
CA GLU A 6 -22.84 -8.69 36.20
C GLU A 6 -21.60 -8.10 35.50
N ILE A 7 -20.43 -8.17 36.17
CA ILE A 7 -19.16 -7.65 35.64
C ILE A 7 -18.67 -8.45 34.41
N VAL A 8 -19.01 -9.74 34.34
CA VAL A 8 -18.59 -10.62 33.23
C VAL A 8 -19.45 -10.40 31.99
N GLU A 9 -20.71 -9.98 32.16
CA GLU A 9 -21.60 -9.66 31.04
C GLU A 9 -21.26 -8.30 30.41
N GLU A 10 -20.94 -7.30 31.23
CA GLU A 10 -20.54 -5.96 30.78
C GLU A 10 -19.22 -6.00 29.97
N ALA A 11 -18.25 -6.81 30.42
CA ALA A 11 -16.98 -7.01 29.71
C ALA A 11 -17.15 -7.70 28.34
N ARG A 12 -18.18 -8.55 28.18
CA ARG A 12 -18.48 -9.20 26.89
C ARG A 12 -19.19 -8.27 25.92
N SER A 13 -19.99 -7.31 26.40
CA SER A 13 -20.62 -6.31 25.52
C SER A 13 -19.61 -5.32 24.95
N GLU A 14 -18.58 -4.94 25.69
CA GLU A 14 -17.52 -4.05 25.19
C GLU A 14 -16.60 -4.74 24.16
N GLU A 15 -16.36 -6.05 24.30
CA GLU A 15 -15.62 -6.82 23.29
C GLU A 15 -16.40 -6.99 21.98
N ALA A 16 -17.73 -7.00 22.01
CA ALA A 16 -18.57 -7.13 20.82
C ALA A 16 -18.65 -5.82 20.01
N GLU A 17 -18.77 -4.65 20.66
CA GLU A 17 -18.76 -3.36 19.95
C GLU A 17 -17.39 -3.00 19.36
N SER A 18 -16.29 -3.52 19.93
CA SER A 18 -14.94 -3.33 19.38
C SER A 18 -14.68 -4.17 18.12
N ALA A 19 -15.47 -5.22 17.87
CA ALA A 19 -15.33 -6.08 16.69
C ALA A 19 -16.11 -5.56 15.47
N GLU A 20 -17.24 -4.88 15.68
CA GLU A 20 -18.14 -4.47 14.58
C GLU A 20 -17.68 -3.19 13.85
N SER A 21 -16.79 -2.39 14.46
CA SER A 21 -16.26 -1.16 13.85
C SER A 21 -15.02 -1.36 12.94
N LYS A 22 -14.56 -2.60 12.73
CA LYS A 22 -13.36 -2.90 11.92
C LYS A 22 -13.63 -3.20 10.45
N GLU A 23 -14.89 -3.20 10.00
CA GLU A 23 -15.23 -3.63 8.64
C GLU A 23 -15.31 -2.51 7.60
N GLU A 24 -15.06 -1.24 7.96
CA GLU A 24 -15.22 -0.12 7.01
C GLU A 24 -14.06 0.89 6.98
N GLU A 25 -12.83 0.41 7.15
CA GLU A 25 -11.67 1.11 6.62
C GLU A 25 -10.83 0.10 5.85
N VAL A 26 -11.05 0.03 4.53
CA VAL A 26 -10.06 -0.55 3.62
C VAL A 26 -8.85 0.39 3.63
N GLU A 27 -8.06 0.33 4.70
CA GLU A 27 -6.67 0.74 4.65
C GLU A 27 -6.02 -0.15 3.60
N VAL A 28 -5.86 0.38 2.38
CA VAL A 28 -4.99 -0.22 1.38
C VAL A 28 -3.58 -0.09 1.96
N GLU A 29 -3.20 -1.05 2.80
CA GLU A 29 -1.83 -1.27 3.22
C GLU A 29 -1.07 -1.64 1.95
N ILE A 30 -0.55 -0.63 1.26
CA ILE A 30 0.30 -0.83 0.09
C ILE A 30 1.55 -1.51 0.63
N ASP A 31 1.70 -2.80 0.32
CA ASP A 31 2.96 -3.49 0.51
C ASP A 31 4.01 -2.79 -0.36
N VAL A 32 4.77 -1.91 0.28
CA VAL A 32 5.81 -1.09 -0.35
C VAL A 32 6.79 -1.98 -1.11
N ASN A 33 7.06 -3.19 -0.62
CA ASN A 33 7.96 -4.12 -1.30
C ASN A 33 7.33 -4.68 -2.57
N ALA A 34 6.06 -5.09 -2.53
CA ALA A 34 5.34 -5.57 -3.70
C ALA A 34 5.29 -4.49 -4.80
N THR A 35 4.97 -3.25 -4.44
CA THR A 35 4.92 -2.15 -5.42
C THR A 35 6.29 -1.77 -5.97
N LEU A 36 7.34 -1.79 -5.13
CA LEU A 36 8.71 -1.61 -5.61
C LEU A 36 9.13 -2.72 -6.60
N LEU A 37 8.73 -3.96 -6.35
CA LEU A 37 8.99 -5.07 -7.27
C LEU A 37 8.28 -4.89 -8.61
N GLU A 38 7.03 -4.44 -8.62
CA GLU A 38 6.29 -4.13 -9.85
C GLU A 38 6.99 -3.05 -10.68
N ILE A 39 7.43 -1.97 -10.03
CA ILE A 39 8.20 -0.89 -10.65
C ILE A 39 9.51 -1.40 -11.23
N MET A 40 10.21 -2.29 -10.52
CA MET A 40 11.45 -2.89 -11.03
C MET A 40 11.20 -3.73 -12.28
N VAL A 41 10.13 -4.55 -12.28
CA VAL A 41 9.72 -5.33 -13.46
C VAL A 41 9.42 -4.41 -14.63
N GLU A 42 8.71 -3.31 -14.41
CA GLU A 42 8.38 -2.34 -15.46
C GLU A 42 9.63 -1.67 -16.03
N ARG A 43 10.57 -1.24 -15.18
CA ARG A 43 11.87 -0.70 -15.62
C ARG A 43 12.64 -1.70 -16.46
N THR A 44 12.70 -2.96 -16.05
CA THR A 44 13.39 -4.01 -16.80
C THR A 44 12.76 -4.20 -18.18
N LYS A 45 11.43 -4.23 -18.30
CA LYS A 45 10.75 -4.32 -19.60
C LYS A 45 11.08 -3.17 -20.53
N ILE A 46 11.19 -1.95 -20.01
CA ILE A 46 11.57 -0.77 -20.81
C ILE A 46 13.00 -0.91 -21.33
N LEU A 47 13.93 -1.32 -20.46
CA LEU A 47 15.34 -1.50 -20.82
C LEU A 47 15.53 -2.66 -21.81
N ASP A 48 14.83 -3.77 -21.63
CA ASP A 48 14.85 -4.90 -22.56
C ASP A 48 14.28 -4.48 -23.92
N GLY A 49 13.18 -3.72 -23.93
CA GLY A 49 12.63 -3.13 -25.15
C GLY A 49 13.62 -2.21 -25.87
N LEU A 50 14.41 -1.43 -25.14
CA LEU A 50 15.45 -0.58 -25.69
C LEU A 50 16.62 -1.40 -26.26
N LEU A 51 17.10 -2.41 -25.52
CA LEU A 51 18.19 -3.29 -25.94
C LEU A 51 17.84 -4.11 -27.18
N GLU A 52 16.60 -4.56 -27.28
CA GLU A 52 16.08 -5.26 -28.45
C GLU A 52 15.74 -4.33 -29.63
N GLY A 53 15.87 -3.01 -29.46
CA GLY A 53 15.54 -2.02 -30.50
C GLY A 53 14.04 -1.90 -30.79
N ARG A 54 13.18 -2.40 -29.90
CA ARG A 54 11.71 -2.27 -30.00
C ARG A 54 11.21 -0.90 -29.56
N ILE A 55 12.01 -0.16 -28.80
CA ILE A 55 11.70 1.16 -28.26
C ILE A 55 12.87 2.10 -28.57
N GLU A 56 12.57 3.33 -28.98
CA GLU A 56 13.60 4.36 -29.19
C GLU A 56 14.15 4.89 -27.85
N VAL A 57 15.38 5.39 -27.86
CA VAL A 57 16.02 5.98 -26.65
C VAL A 57 15.17 7.10 -26.04
N SER A 58 14.57 7.95 -26.88
CA SER A 58 13.74 9.07 -26.45
C SER A 58 12.45 8.61 -25.76
N GLU A 59 11.83 7.54 -26.26
CA GLU A 59 10.63 6.94 -25.71
C GLU A 59 10.93 6.17 -24.41
N ALA A 60 12.04 5.41 -24.38
CA ALA A 60 12.50 4.73 -23.18
C ALA A 60 12.79 5.74 -22.05
N HIS A 61 13.38 6.89 -22.38
CA HIS A 61 13.63 7.96 -21.40
C HIS A 61 12.34 8.48 -20.78
N LYS A 62 11.34 8.84 -21.59
CA LYS A 62 10.03 9.31 -21.10
C LYS A 62 9.35 8.28 -20.21
N LYS A 63 9.34 7.02 -20.64
CA LYS A 63 8.74 5.91 -19.86
C LYS A 63 9.46 5.73 -18.51
N LEU A 64 10.79 5.84 -18.48
CA LEU A 64 11.54 5.75 -17.22
C LEU A 64 11.31 6.96 -16.29
N GLU A 65 11.10 8.16 -16.84
CA GLU A 65 10.73 9.35 -16.06
C GLU A 65 9.35 9.19 -15.41
N GLU A 66 8.36 8.70 -16.15
CA GLU A 66 7.00 8.43 -15.66
C GLU A 66 7.05 7.45 -14.48
N VAL A 67 7.75 6.32 -14.64
CA VAL A 67 7.94 5.33 -13.58
C VAL A 67 8.67 5.93 -12.37
N GLY A 68 9.66 6.80 -12.60
CA GLY A 68 10.37 7.50 -11.54
C GLY A 68 9.49 8.48 -10.75
N ALA A 69 8.56 9.15 -11.41
CA ALA A 69 7.60 10.03 -10.77
C ALA A 69 6.64 9.25 -9.85
N THR A 70 6.18 8.07 -10.27
CA THR A 70 5.33 7.20 -9.45
C THR A 70 6.03 6.76 -8.18
N VAL A 71 7.32 6.39 -8.27
CA VAL A 71 8.15 6.06 -7.09
C VAL A 71 8.26 7.24 -6.14
N ALA A 72 8.51 8.45 -6.66
CA ALA A 72 8.67 9.65 -5.85
C ALA A 72 7.38 10.03 -5.11
N GLU A 73 6.22 9.84 -5.75
CA GLU A 73 4.91 10.05 -5.12
C GLU A 73 4.67 9.05 -3.98
N MET A 74 4.97 7.77 -4.21
CA MET A 74 4.79 6.71 -3.20
C MET A 74 5.72 6.86 -1.99
N LEU A 75 6.96 7.27 -2.21
CA LEU A 75 7.95 7.47 -1.14
C LEU A 75 7.86 8.86 -0.50
N SER A 76 6.98 9.74 -0.98
CA SER A 76 6.83 11.10 -0.47
C SER A 76 6.45 11.09 1.02
N PRO A 77 7.22 11.77 1.90
CA PRO A 77 6.97 11.80 3.35
C PRO A 77 5.59 12.33 3.76
N ARG A 78 4.88 13.02 2.85
CA ARG A 78 3.55 13.59 3.11
C ARG A 78 2.49 12.53 3.43
N ARG A 79 2.69 11.28 3.00
CA ARG A 79 1.79 10.17 3.33
C ARG A 79 1.99 9.58 4.73
N ARG A 80 3.10 9.88 5.41
CA ARG A 80 3.46 9.30 6.73
C ARG A 80 3.11 10.18 7.93
N ARG A 81 2.49 11.35 7.74
CA ARG A 81 2.13 12.29 8.81
C ARG A 81 0.62 12.55 8.86
N ARG A 82 -0.14 11.54 9.26
CA ARG A 82 -1.38 11.70 10.05
C ARG A 82 -1.51 10.45 10.93
N ARG A 83 -0.88 10.53 12.09
CA ARG A 83 -1.32 9.84 13.31
C ARG A 83 -1.90 10.92 14.21
#